data_AF-A0A2V2DHT5-F1
#
_entry.id   AF-A0A2V2DHT5-F1
#
_cell.length_a   1.000
_cell.length_b   1.000
_cell.length_c   1.000
_cell.angle_alpha   90.00
_cell.angle_beta   90.00
_cell.angle_gamma   90.00
#
_symmetry.space_group_name_H-M   'P 1'
#
loop_
_entity.id
_entity.type
_entity.pdbx_description
1 polymer ?
#
loop_
_entity_poly.entity_id
_entity_poly.type
_entity_poly.pdbx_seq_one_letter_code
_entity_poly.pdbx_strand_id
1 'polypeptide(L)'
;MKTKLITIGLILADAILLGIAFFLYQGLDRTAPVISFSQDELRYSPDLTEEDLLAGVTASDREDGDVTDSLLIEKISDTADGRVIITYAALDSSNNVAKKSRICQVER
;
A
#
# COMPACT_ATOMS: atom_id res chain seq x y z
N MET A 1 -40.15 -20.01 31.62
CA MET A 1 -39.72 -20.89 30.50
C MET A 1 -39.57 -20.12 29.18
N LYS A 2 -40.55 -19.28 28.79
CA LYS A 2 -40.48 -18.48 27.55
C LYS A 2 -39.27 -17.54 27.45
N THR A 3 -38.89 -16.86 28.54
CA THR A 3 -37.71 -15.98 28.58
C THR A 3 -36.39 -16.73 28.36
N LYS A 4 -36.22 -17.91 28.97
CA LYS A 4 -35.03 -18.74 28.77
C LYS A 4 -34.86 -19.18 27.31
N LEU A 5 -35.96 -19.50 26.62
CA LEU A 5 -35.93 -19.89 25.20
C LEU A 5 -35.53 -18.71 24.30
N ILE A 6 -36.01 -17.50 24.60
CA ILE A 6 -35.62 -16.27 23.90
C ILE A 6 -34.13 -15.98 24.13
N THR A 7 -33.64 -16.09 25.37
CA THR A 7 -32.22 -15.88 25.68
C THR A 7 -31.32 -16.87 24.93
N ILE A 8 -31.68 -18.16 24.90
CA ILE A 8 -30.93 -19.18 24.15
C ILE A 8 -30.93 -18.86 22.65
N GLY A 9 -32.07 -18.47 22.09
CA GLY A 9 -32.17 -18.06 20.69
C GLY A 9 -31.29 -16.87 20.35
N LEU A 10 -31.23 -15.85 21.23
CA LEU A 10 -30.35 -14.69 21.06
C LEU A 10 -28.87 -15.07 21.12
N ILE A 11 -28.47 -15.94 22.05
CA ILE A 11 -27.07 -16.42 22.13
C ILE A 11 -26.68 -17.18 20.86
N LEU A 12 -27.57 -18.03 20.33
CA LEU A 12 -27.31 -18.76 19.09
C LEU A 12 -27.20 -17.81 17.89
N ALA A 13 -28.09 -16.82 17.80
CA ALA A 13 -28.04 -15.82 16.73
C ALA A 13 -26.76 -14.98 16.79
N ASP A 14 -26.33 -14.57 17.99
CA ASP A 14 -25.07 -13.84 18.20
C ASP A 14 -23.86 -14.69 17.84
N ALA A 15 -23.83 -15.96 18.24
CA ALA A 15 -22.76 -16.88 17.87
C ALA A 15 -22.65 -17.08 16.35
N ILE A 16 -23.79 -17.16 15.64
CA ILE A 16 -23.82 -17.23 14.17
C ILE A 16 -23.30 -15.92 13.57
N LEU A 17 -23.74 -14.77 14.08
CA LEU A 17 -23.27 -13.46 13.60
C LEU A 17 -21.77 -13.29 13.80
N LEU A 18 -21.24 -13.67 14.97
CA LEU A 18 -19.81 -13.65 15.28
C LEU A 18 -19.03 -14.61 14.38
N GLY A 19 -19.57 -15.79 14.07
CA GLY A 19 -18.97 -16.74 13.14
C GLY A 19 -18.87 -16.18 11.71
N ILE A 20 -19.94 -15.55 11.21
CA ILE A 20 -19.96 -14.88 9.90
C ILE A 20 -18.96 -13.71 9.90
N ALA A 21 -18.97 -12.88 10.94
CA ALA A 21 -18.05 -11.76 11.06
C ALA A 21 -16.58 -12.23 11.08
N PHE A 22 -16.27 -13.28 11.84
CA PHE A 22 -14.94 -13.88 11.87
C PHE A 22 -14.52 -14.42 10.50
N PHE A 23 -15.41 -15.12 9.81
CA PHE A 23 -15.14 -15.65 8.48
C PHE A 23 -14.84 -14.53 7.47
N LEU A 24 -15.65 -13.47 7.45
CA LEU A 24 -15.43 -12.30 6.59
C LEU A 24 -14.13 -11.57 6.96
N TYR A 25 -13.81 -11.46 8.25
CA TYR A 25 -12.60 -10.80 8.72
C TYR A 25 -11.31 -11.49 8.23
N GLN A 26 -11.31 -12.82 8.18
CA GLN A 26 -10.16 -13.62 7.74
C GLN A 26 -9.90 -13.54 6.23
N GLY A 27 -10.92 -13.21 5.43
CA GLY A 27 -10.81 -13.10 3.97
C GLY A 27 -10.36 -11.74 3.46
N LEU A 28 -10.10 -10.78 4.35
CA LEU A 28 -9.61 -9.46 3.98
C LEU A 28 -8.10 -9.51 3.72
N ASP A 29 -7.67 -9.05 2.55
CA ASP A 29 -6.26 -8.79 2.32
C ASP A 29 -5.82 -7.48 2.98
N ARG A 30 -4.70 -7.55 3.69
CA ARG A 30 -4.07 -6.44 4.41
C ARG A 30 -2.57 -6.36 4.13
N THR A 31 -2.12 -7.11 3.12
CA THR A 31 -0.74 -7.10 2.69
C THR A 31 -0.56 -5.85 1.84
N ALA A 32 0.36 -4.97 2.22
CA ALA A 32 0.69 -3.83 1.37
C ALA A 32 1.68 -4.27 0.29
N PRO A 33 1.63 -3.65 -0.91
CA PRO A 33 2.59 -3.96 -1.95
C PRO A 33 4.03 -3.59 -1.54
N VAL A 34 5.01 -4.13 -2.26
CA VAL A 34 6.43 -3.84 -2.07
C VAL A 34 6.95 -3.06 -3.26
N ILE A 35 7.41 -1.83 -3.01
CA ILE A 35 8.05 -0.98 -4.02
C ILE A 35 9.54 -1.33 -4.11
N SER A 36 10.03 -1.55 -5.33
CA SER A 36 11.40 -1.91 -5.65
C SER A 36 12.02 -0.92 -6.64
N PHE A 37 13.32 -0.70 -6.52
CA PHE A 37 14.09 0.16 -7.42
C PHE A 37 15.08 -0.74 -8.18
N SER A 38 15.13 -0.62 -9.50
CA SER A 38 16.09 -1.36 -10.33
C SER A 38 17.51 -0.77 -10.26
N GLN A 39 17.61 0.49 -9.83
CA GLN A 39 18.87 1.21 -9.65
C GLN A 39 18.90 1.85 -8.27
N ASP A 40 20.05 1.75 -7.60
CA ASP A 40 20.25 2.30 -6.26
C ASP A 40 20.42 3.83 -6.26
N GLU A 41 20.95 4.40 -7.34
CA GLU A 41 21.21 5.84 -7.46
C GLU A 41 20.43 6.46 -8.62
N LEU A 42 19.67 7.52 -8.34
CA LEU A 42 19.04 8.39 -9.34
C LEU A 42 19.67 9.79 -9.24
N ARG A 43 20.04 10.36 -10.38
CA ARG A 43 20.39 11.78 -10.50
C ARG A 43 19.14 12.55 -10.84
N TYR A 44 18.79 13.52 -10.00
CA TYR A 44 17.63 14.36 -10.20
C TYR A 44 18.01 15.60 -10.99
N SER A 45 17.23 15.91 -12.02
CA SER A 45 17.27 17.18 -12.74
C SER A 45 15.84 17.77 -12.80
N PRO A 46 15.67 19.09 -12.74
CA PRO A 46 14.36 19.74 -12.90
C PRO A 46 13.67 19.46 -14.24
N ASP A 47 14.44 19.05 -15.26
CA ASP A 47 13.93 18.74 -16.59
C ASP A 47 13.34 17.33 -16.70
N LEU A 48 13.49 16.48 -15.67
CA LEU A 48 12.95 15.12 -15.66
C LEU A 48 11.42 15.13 -15.55
N THR A 49 10.78 14.29 -16.34
CA THR A 49 9.34 14.03 -16.25
C THR A 49 9.01 13.02 -15.15
N GLU A 50 7.75 12.92 -14.76
CA GLU A 50 7.31 11.89 -13.81
C GLU A 50 7.56 10.47 -14.35
N GLU A 51 7.43 10.26 -15.66
CA GLU A 51 7.74 8.98 -16.31
C GLU A 51 9.21 8.61 -16.14
N ASP A 52 10.12 9.58 -16.29
CA ASP A 52 11.56 9.37 -16.05
C ASP A 52 11.85 9.02 -14.59
N LEU A 53 11.14 9.66 -13.65
CA LEU A 53 11.31 9.43 -12.22
C LEU A 53 10.71 8.09 -11.75
N LEU A 54 9.74 7.56 -12.47
CA LEU A 54 9.16 6.23 -12.29
C LEU A 54 9.92 5.13 -13.05
N ALA A 55 10.77 5.50 -14.00
CA ALA A 55 11.57 4.55 -14.76
C ALA A 55 12.40 3.66 -13.83
N GLY A 56 12.23 2.34 -13.97
CA GLY A 56 12.92 1.36 -13.14
C GLY A 56 12.38 1.24 -11.70
N VAL A 57 11.25 1.85 -11.39
CA VAL A 57 10.53 1.63 -10.13
C VAL A 57 9.38 0.65 -10.40
N THR A 58 9.29 -0.42 -9.61
CA THR A 58 8.23 -1.43 -9.73
C THR A 58 7.53 -1.62 -8.40
N ALA A 59 6.31 -2.16 -8.44
CA ALA A 59 5.56 -2.52 -7.24
C ALA A 59 4.97 -3.91 -7.40
N SER A 60 5.12 -4.76 -6.39
CA SER A 60 4.53 -6.10 -6.40
C SER A 60 3.91 -6.42 -5.05
N ASP A 61 2.68 -6.91 -5.07
CA ASP A 61 1.99 -7.46 -3.92
C ASP A 61 2.00 -8.99 -3.93
N ARG A 62 1.86 -9.59 -2.75
CA ARG A 62 1.88 -11.04 -2.57
C ARG A 62 0.62 -11.73 -3.12
N GLU A 63 -0.54 -11.10 -2.99
CA GLU A 63 -1.84 -11.63 -3.41
C GLU A 63 -2.23 -11.15 -4.81
N ASP A 64 -1.96 -9.87 -5.13
CA ASP A 64 -2.32 -9.28 -6.43
C ASP A 64 -1.25 -9.46 -7.53
N GLY A 65 0.00 -9.76 -7.15
CA GLY A 65 1.11 -9.87 -8.10
C GLY A 65 1.68 -8.52 -8.50
N ASP A 66 1.84 -8.25 -9.80
CA ASP A 66 2.39 -6.97 -10.27
C ASP A 66 1.34 -5.87 -10.19
N VAL A 67 1.62 -4.83 -9.40
CA VAL A 67 0.77 -3.65 -9.23
C VAL A 67 1.49 -2.38 -9.66
N THR A 68 2.51 -2.49 -10.52
CA THR A 68 3.31 -1.35 -10.98
C THR A 68 2.47 -0.26 -11.64
N ASP A 69 1.33 -0.61 -12.26
CA ASP A 69 0.41 0.35 -12.88
C ASP A 69 -0.25 1.32 -11.88
N SER A 70 -0.27 1.01 -10.58
CA SER A 70 -0.78 1.89 -9.52
C SER A 70 0.29 2.81 -8.93
N LEU A 71 1.53 2.66 -9.36
CA LEU A 71 2.67 3.40 -8.84
C LEU A 71 2.59 4.88 -9.24
N LEU A 72 2.79 5.76 -8.27
CA LEU A 72 2.82 7.20 -8.47
C LEU A 72 3.87 7.88 -7.59
N ILE A 73 4.20 9.12 -7.95
CA ILE A 73 5.04 10.00 -7.12
C ILE A 73 4.11 10.77 -6.18
N GLU A 74 4.18 10.48 -4.90
CA GLU A 74 3.38 11.17 -3.89
C GLU A 74 3.96 12.56 -3.59
N LYS A 75 5.29 12.65 -3.50
CA LYS A 75 5.95 13.88 -3.07
C LYS A 75 7.40 13.96 -3.53
N ILE A 76 7.78 15.14 -4.01
CA ILE A 76 9.18 15.55 -4.21
C ILE A 76 9.50 16.63 -3.19
N SER A 77 10.65 16.55 -2.51
CA SER A 77 11.04 17.53 -1.49
C SER A 77 12.54 17.77 -1.48
N ASP A 78 12.93 19.04 -1.41
CA ASP A 78 14.32 19.44 -1.26
C ASP A 78 14.80 19.25 0.19
N THR A 79 16.06 18.88 0.33
CA THR A 79 16.77 18.78 1.62
C THR A 79 17.76 19.93 1.74
N ALA A 80 18.02 20.38 2.97
CA ALA A 80 18.90 21.51 3.25
C ALA A 80 20.36 21.34 2.74
N ASP A 81 20.78 20.11 2.47
CA ASP A 81 22.09 19.76 1.93
C ASP A 81 22.13 19.71 0.40
N GLY A 82 21.06 20.14 -0.27
CA GLY A 82 20.97 20.17 -1.74
C GLY A 82 20.67 18.83 -2.39
N ARG A 83 20.13 17.86 -1.63
CA ARG A 83 19.58 16.60 -2.16
C ARG A 83 18.07 16.67 -2.31
N VAL A 84 17.51 15.78 -3.14
CA VAL A 84 16.07 15.67 -3.36
C VAL A 84 15.56 14.33 -2.86
N ILE A 85 14.45 14.35 -2.12
CA ILE A 85 13.74 13.16 -1.65
C ILE A 85 12.52 12.96 -2.53
N ILE A 86 12.43 11.79 -3.16
CA ILE A 86 11.27 11.38 -3.94
C ILE A 86 10.56 10.28 -3.18
N THR A 87 9.27 10.47 -2.90
CA THR A 87 8.40 9.50 -2.23
C THR A 87 7.44 8.91 -3.25
N TYR A 88 7.50 7.59 -3.38
CA TYR A 88 6.63 6.79 -4.23
C TYR A 88 5.52 6.17 -3.40
N ALA A 89 4.36 6.00 -4.01
CA ALA A 89 3.24 5.25 -3.45
C ALA A 89 2.71 4.24 -4.47
N ALA A 90 2.26 3.09 -4.01
CA ALA A 90 1.58 2.07 -4.82
C ALA A 90 0.38 1.52 -4.06
N LEU A 91 -0.67 1.15 -4.79
CA LEU A 91 -1.92 0.59 -4.28
C LEU A 91 -2.16 -0.80 -4.85
N ASP A 92 -2.68 -1.70 -4.02
CA ASP A 92 -3.17 -3.00 -4.46
C ASP A 92 -4.68 -2.97 -4.75
N SER A 93 -5.27 -4.10 -5.14
CA SER A 93 -6.71 -4.18 -5.46
C SER A 93 -7.61 -4.05 -4.21
N SER A 94 -7.05 -4.35 -3.03
CA SER A 94 -7.70 -4.24 -1.73
C SER A 94 -7.54 -2.87 -1.07
N ASN A 95 -6.93 -1.90 -1.76
CA ASN A 95 -6.60 -0.55 -1.29
C ASN A 95 -5.57 -0.48 -0.16
N ASN A 96 -4.74 -1.52 0.01
CA ASN A 96 -3.55 -1.39 0.83
C ASN A 96 -2.53 -0.51 0.11
N VAL A 97 -1.87 0.35 0.89
CA VAL A 97 -0.97 1.37 0.35
C VAL A 97 0.44 1.12 0.84
N ALA A 98 1.39 1.10 -0.09
CA ALA A 98 2.81 1.10 0.21
C ALA A 98 3.42 2.46 -0.11
N LYS A 99 4.40 2.87 0.70
CA LYS A 99 5.19 4.09 0.46
C LYS A 99 6.66 3.80 0.60
N LYS A 100 7.46 4.33 -0.31
CA LYS A 100 8.92 4.18 -0.27
C LYS A 100 9.58 5.43 -0.82
N SER A 101 10.61 5.90 -0.16
CA SER A 101 11.36 7.08 -0.59
C SER A 101 12.78 6.73 -0.99
N ARG A 102 13.35 7.48 -1.94
CA ARG A 102 14.78 7.46 -2.25
C ARG A 102 15.35 8.87 -2.26
N ILE A 103 16.62 8.99 -1.87
CA ILE A 103 17.36 10.25 -1.85
C ILE A 103 18.19 10.32 -3.12
N CYS A 104 18.00 11.38 -3.90
CA CYS A 104 18.64 11.61 -5.18
C CYS A 104 19.65 12.76 -5.06
N GLN A 105 20.78 12.63 -5.75
CA GLN A 105 21.71 13.75 -5.91
C GLN A 105 21.20 14.66 -7.03
N VAL A 106 21.26 15.97 -6.83
CA VAL A 106 20.91 16.94 -7.88
C VAL A 106 22.08 17.01 -8.86
N GLU A 107 21.78 16.81 -10.15
CA GLU A 107 22.74 17.06 -11.22
C GLU A 107 22.99 18.57 -11.32
N ARG A 108 24.26 18.98 -11.25
CA ARG A 108 24.70 20.38 -11.31
C ARG A 108 25.31 20.71 -12.65
#